data_AF-A0AB35U2K1-F1
#
_entry.id   AF-A0AB35U2K1-F1
#
_cell.length_a   1.000
_cell.length_b   1.000
_cell.length_c   1.000
_cell.angle_alpha   90.00
_cell.angle_beta   90.00
_cell.angle_gamma   90.00
#
_symmetry.space_group_name_H-M   'P 1'
#
loop_
_entity.id
_entity.type
_entity.pdbx_description
1 polymer ?
#
loop_
_entity_poly.entity_id
_entity_poly.type
_entity_poly.pdbx_seq_one_letter_code
_entity_poly.pdbx_strand_id
1 'polypeptide(L)'
;MLFFDMKRETLTPKGKMNFIGAVHKYFDSYTQGINQTTRDTYINRYETMIFPYVNTAFPMSEYSEENLEELLSVIGEETNYSRLSINTDIRHLVYDPCEAFFKDLQNLDIDHYRMWGNGYDFEKRKDAKEDVNAAAMLIRRSLSVKEELLVCDALKDPETSQGELIGLTLMFCSAVRNNEACGLNWGGIREMQDHPGCYYMQIYQTTKIASNALKLGGKTYNAPRQIPVIDCLLDLLQKRKSFLTENISFPYTAEDGTVYRSIDEMPVACHGSSYGIRCTSRNLSDASKNLLREKVKMSEKEYAGLSYLLRQENDAEDGLVEKDVTTYLLRRNMATHLYTLGMSMLDSQYIMGHCIENTPLKRVDFADEEYLYRLLKIMNKHPLNQAEDHTYKLNSSLHIDNEPFVNLEISGSADLYIDVRNREKRDTLRIENISDDQTNLDVLEKHSSRTEQSEVNVTDEIRKAYQISEAGTKQ
;
A
#
# COMPACT_ATOMS: atom_id res chain seq x y z
N MET A 1 -32.39 -20.31 -30.35
CA MET A 1 -31.96 -18.90 -30.33
C MET A 1 -32.60 -18.25 -29.12
N LEU A 2 -31.81 -18.14 -28.07
CA LEU A 2 -32.16 -17.42 -26.86
C LEU A 2 -31.77 -15.95 -27.03
N PHE A 3 -32.47 -15.09 -26.30
CA PHE A 3 -32.18 -13.66 -26.16
C PHE A 3 -32.20 -13.33 -24.68
N PHE A 4 -31.47 -12.29 -24.27
CA PHE A 4 -31.58 -11.77 -22.92
C PHE A 4 -33.00 -11.27 -22.64
N ASP A 5 -33.44 -11.38 -21.39
CA ASP A 5 -34.73 -10.85 -20.97
C ASP A 5 -34.68 -9.31 -20.93
N MET A 6 -35.37 -8.70 -21.89
CA MET A 6 -35.47 -7.25 -22.04
C MET A 6 -36.18 -6.55 -20.87
N LYS A 7 -36.79 -7.29 -19.95
CA LYS A 7 -37.39 -6.74 -18.73
C LYS A 7 -36.37 -6.43 -17.64
N ARG A 8 -35.14 -6.95 -17.74
CA ARG A 8 -34.11 -6.65 -16.74
C ARG A 8 -33.65 -5.20 -16.85
N GLU A 9 -33.50 -4.56 -15.71
CA GLU A 9 -32.99 -3.21 -15.61
C GLU A 9 -31.50 -3.20 -16.01
N THR A 10 -31.15 -2.47 -17.07
CA THR A 10 -29.77 -2.29 -17.55
C THR A 10 -29.11 -1.02 -16.99
N LEU A 11 -29.90 -0.20 -16.30
CA LEU A 11 -29.48 1.04 -15.67
C LEU A 11 -29.82 1.00 -14.18
N THR A 12 -28.98 1.63 -13.37
CA THR A 12 -29.26 1.93 -11.97
C THR A 12 -30.43 2.91 -11.83
N PRO A 13 -31.03 3.07 -10.64
CA PRO A 13 -32.04 4.11 -10.38
C PRO A 13 -31.57 5.54 -10.67
N LYS A 14 -30.25 5.77 -10.70
CA LYS A 14 -29.62 7.05 -11.03
C LYS A 14 -29.29 7.20 -12.53
N GLY A 15 -29.73 6.27 -13.38
CA GLY A 15 -29.52 6.31 -14.83
C GLY A 15 -28.12 5.90 -15.30
N LYS A 16 -27.21 5.49 -14.42
CA LYS A 16 -25.89 4.94 -14.80
C LYS A 16 -26.01 3.49 -15.26
N MET A 17 -25.21 3.06 -16.23
CA MET A 17 -25.13 1.66 -16.66
C MET A 17 -24.78 0.74 -15.49
N ASN A 18 -25.51 -0.36 -15.34
CA ASN A 18 -25.19 -1.41 -14.37
C ASN A 18 -24.51 -2.60 -15.07
N PHE A 19 -24.14 -3.63 -14.31
CA PHE A 19 -23.45 -4.81 -14.84
C PHE A 19 -24.23 -5.52 -15.95
N ILE A 20 -25.56 -5.63 -15.85
CA ILE A 20 -26.40 -6.25 -16.88
C ILE A 20 -26.32 -5.47 -18.19
N GLY A 21 -26.39 -4.14 -18.11
CA GLY A 21 -26.21 -3.27 -19.28
C GLY A 21 -24.84 -3.43 -19.95
N ALA A 22 -23.78 -3.56 -19.14
CA ALA A 22 -22.43 -3.82 -19.64
C ALA A 22 -22.33 -5.19 -20.32
N VAL A 23 -22.95 -6.23 -19.76
CA VAL A 23 -23.04 -7.56 -20.39
C VAL A 23 -23.75 -7.49 -21.72
N HIS A 24 -24.90 -6.82 -21.82
CA HIS A 24 -25.61 -6.71 -23.10
C HIS A 24 -24.74 -6.05 -24.17
N LYS A 25 -24.09 -4.91 -23.84
CA LYS A 25 -23.19 -4.19 -24.74
C LYS A 25 -21.98 -5.05 -25.17
N TYR A 26 -21.34 -5.71 -24.21
CA TYR A 26 -20.21 -6.60 -24.47
C TYR A 26 -20.62 -7.77 -25.35
N PHE A 27 -21.71 -8.45 -24.98
CA PHE A 27 -22.15 -9.68 -25.64
C PHE A 27 -22.53 -9.43 -27.10
N ASP A 28 -23.19 -8.31 -27.41
CA ASP A 28 -23.54 -7.95 -28.79
C ASP A 28 -22.31 -7.72 -29.69
N SER A 29 -21.22 -7.19 -29.12
CA SER A 29 -19.95 -7.01 -29.86
C SER A 29 -19.10 -8.29 -29.92
N TYR A 30 -19.02 -9.05 -28.83
CA TYR A 30 -18.18 -10.25 -28.70
C TYR A 30 -18.70 -11.44 -29.52
N THR A 31 -20.02 -11.58 -29.63
CA THR A 31 -20.64 -12.78 -30.24
C THR A 31 -20.73 -12.75 -31.77
N GLN A 32 -20.17 -11.74 -32.45
CA GLN A 32 -20.26 -11.57 -33.91
C GLN A 32 -19.63 -12.72 -34.73
N GLY A 33 -18.90 -13.65 -34.09
CA GLY A 33 -18.33 -14.85 -34.73
C GLY A 33 -18.51 -16.15 -33.95
N ILE A 34 -19.36 -16.18 -32.92
CA ILE A 34 -19.56 -17.34 -32.04
C ILE A 34 -20.72 -18.19 -32.55
N ASN A 35 -20.59 -19.52 -32.49
CA ASN A 35 -21.66 -20.43 -32.91
C ASN A 35 -22.92 -20.25 -32.03
N GLN A 36 -24.10 -20.53 -32.61
CA GLN A 36 -25.39 -20.27 -31.95
C GLN A 36 -25.58 -21.09 -30.66
N THR A 37 -25.03 -22.30 -30.58
CA THR A 37 -25.16 -23.17 -29.40
C THR A 37 -24.40 -22.61 -28.21
N THR A 38 -23.16 -22.15 -28.41
CA THR A 38 -22.36 -21.47 -27.39
C THR A 38 -23.01 -20.16 -26.97
N ARG A 39 -23.57 -19.39 -27.92
CA ARG A 39 -24.32 -18.18 -27.63
C ARG A 39 -25.54 -18.45 -26.74
N ASP A 40 -26.37 -19.41 -27.11
CA ASP A 40 -27.56 -19.80 -26.33
C ASP A 40 -27.15 -20.29 -24.92
N THR A 41 -26.04 -21.04 -24.82
CA THR A 41 -25.47 -21.49 -23.54
C THR A 41 -25.10 -20.31 -22.65
N TYR A 42 -24.37 -19.31 -23.17
CA TYR A 42 -23.97 -18.15 -22.37
C TYR A 42 -25.15 -17.29 -21.93
N ILE A 43 -26.13 -17.06 -22.82
CA ILE A 43 -27.37 -16.34 -22.44
C ILE A 43 -28.06 -17.07 -21.29
N ASN A 44 -28.21 -18.40 -21.38
CA ASN A 44 -28.81 -19.17 -20.31
C ASN A 44 -28.01 -19.05 -19.00
N ARG A 45 -26.67 -19.10 -19.05
CA ARG A 45 -25.82 -18.94 -17.86
C ARG A 45 -26.00 -17.56 -17.22
N TYR A 46 -26.01 -16.48 -18.01
CA TYR A 46 -26.27 -15.14 -17.48
C TYR A 46 -27.64 -15.04 -16.82
N GLU A 47 -28.70 -15.47 -17.51
CA GLU A 47 -30.08 -15.33 -17.04
C GLU A 47 -30.38 -16.14 -15.78
N THR A 48 -29.85 -17.36 -15.71
CA THR A 48 -30.19 -18.31 -14.65
C THR A 48 -29.21 -18.33 -13.49
N MET A 49 -27.95 -17.93 -13.72
CA MET A 49 -26.88 -18.09 -12.72
C MET A 49 -26.13 -16.82 -12.36
N ILE A 50 -26.14 -15.76 -13.17
CA ILE A 50 -25.38 -14.53 -12.88
C ILE A 50 -26.31 -13.38 -12.52
N PHE A 51 -27.19 -12.97 -13.43
CA PHE A 51 -28.10 -11.83 -13.26
C PHE A 51 -28.99 -11.89 -12.01
N PRO A 52 -29.46 -13.05 -11.53
CA PRO A 52 -30.22 -13.11 -10.28
C PRO A 52 -29.49 -12.57 -9.05
N TYR A 53 -28.15 -12.59 -9.05
CA TYR A 53 -27.31 -12.19 -7.91
C TYR A 53 -26.62 -10.84 -8.12
N VAL A 54 -26.84 -10.19 -9.26
CA VAL A 54 -26.28 -8.87 -9.57
C VAL A 54 -27.08 -7.79 -8.84
N ASN A 55 -26.37 -6.91 -8.12
CA ASN A 55 -26.97 -5.70 -7.56
C ASN A 55 -27.21 -4.65 -8.66
N THR A 56 -28.46 -4.53 -9.14
CA THR A 56 -28.83 -3.61 -10.24
C THR A 56 -28.76 -2.14 -9.85
N ALA A 57 -28.75 -1.82 -8.56
CA ALA A 57 -28.57 -0.45 -8.07
C ALA A 57 -27.10 -0.01 -8.06
N PHE A 58 -26.16 -0.95 -8.17
CA PHE A 58 -24.73 -0.67 -8.15
C PHE A 58 -24.22 -0.35 -9.56
N PRO A 59 -23.64 0.84 -9.80
CA PRO A 59 -23.22 1.25 -11.12
C PRO A 59 -21.95 0.52 -11.56
N MET A 60 -21.89 0.20 -12.86
CA MET A 60 -20.79 -0.54 -13.46
C MET A 60 -19.44 0.14 -13.26
N SER A 61 -19.42 1.48 -13.32
CA SER A 61 -18.24 2.32 -13.12
C SER A 61 -17.57 2.18 -11.75
N GLU A 62 -18.27 1.61 -10.76
CA GLU A 62 -17.78 1.47 -9.38
C GLU A 62 -17.34 0.03 -9.05
N TYR A 63 -17.52 -0.92 -9.97
CA TYR A 63 -17.03 -2.29 -9.80
C TYR A 63 -15.51 -2.33 -9.62
N SER A 64 -15.05 -3.25 -8.78
CA SER A 64 -13.64 -3.61 -8.59
C SER A 64 -13.47 -5.12 -8.61
N GLU A 65 -12.22 -5.61 -8.58
CA GLU A 65 -11.91 -7.04 -8.47
C GLU A 65 -12.64 -7.68 -7.27
N GLU A 66 -12.67 -7.00 -6.12
CA GLU A 66 -13.37 -7.46 -4.92
C GLU A 66 -14.87 -7.65 -5.14
N ASN A 67 -15.54 -6.74 -5.86
CA ASN A 67 -16.97 -6.92 -6.17
C ASN A 67 -17.21 -8.13 -7.07
N LEU A 68 -16.29 -8.41 -7.99
CA LEU A 68 -16.41 -9.55 -8.90
C LEU A 68 -16.16 -10.87 -8.15
N GLU A 69 -15.17 -10.92 -7.26
CA GLU A 69 -14.95 -12.09 -6.41
C GLU A 69 -16.12 -12.35 -5.46
N GLU A 70 -16.71 -11.30 -4.88
CA GLU A 70 -17.91 -11.42 -4.05
C GLU A 70 -19.09 -11.99 -4.84
N LEU A 71 -19.33 -11.47 -6.05
CA LEU A 71 -20.36 -11.99 -6.95
C LEU A 71 -20.10 -13.46 -7.29
N LEU A 72 -18.85 -13.83 -7.62
CA LEU A 72 -18.49 -15.23 -7.91
C LEU A 72 -18.66 -16.15 -6.70
N SER A 73 -18.37 -15.67 -5.48
CA SER A 73 -18.60 -16.42 -4.24
C SER A 73 -20.08 -16.69 -4.03
N VAL A 74 -20.92 -15.65 -4.14
CA VAL A 74 -22.39 -15.78 -4.00
C VAL A 74 -22.93 -16.75 -5.04
N ILE A 75 -22.49 -16.65 -6.30
CA ILE A 75 -22.89 -17.59 -7.35
C ILE A 75 -22.49 -19.01 -6.97
N GLY A 76 -21.26 -19.23 -6.51
CA GLY A 76 -20.77 -20.55 -6.09
C GLY A 76 -21.61 -21.17 -4.96
N GLU A 77 -21.92 -20.37 -3.93
CA GLU A 77 -22.72 -20.77 -2.77
C GLU A 77 -24.17 -21.09 -3.17
N GLU A 78 -24.82 -20.21 -3.93
CA GLU A 78 -26.25 -20.35 -4.27
C GLU A 78 -26.51 -21.41 -5.35
N THR A 79 -25.54 -21.65 -6.25
CA THR A 79 -25.67 -22.66 -7.31
C THR A 79 -25.09 -24.03 -6.96
N ASN A 80 -24.43 -24.16 -5.80
CA ASN A 80 -23.64 -25.34 -5.40
C ASN A 80 -22.58 -25.74 -6.45
N TYR A 81 -22.08 -24.78 -7.23
CA TYR A 81 -21.03 -25.05 -8.19
C TYR A 81 -19.71 -25.31 -7.48
N SER A 82 -18.97 -26.30 -7.96
CA SER A 82 -17.60 -26.49 -7.49
C SER A 82 -16.77 -25.25 -7.85
N ARG A 83 -15.77 -24.95 -7.02
CA ARG A 83 -14.81 -23.88 -7.28
C ARG A 83 -14.15 -24.00 -8.66
N LEU A 84 -13.85 -25.24 -9.07
CA LEU A 84 -13.31 -25.51 -10.41
C LEU A 84 -14.27 -25.03 -11.49
N SER A 85 -15.55 -25.37 -11.37
CA SER A 85 -16.60 -24.96 -12.31
C SER A 85 -16.79 -23.43 -12.33
N ILE A 86 -16.73 -22.75 -11.18
CA ILE A 86 -16.78 -21.29 -11.14
C ILE A 86 -15.61 -20.69 -11.95
N ASN A 87 -14.40 -21.19 -11.74
CA ASN A 87 -13.20 -20.69 -12.42
C ASN A 87 -13.18 -21.00 -13.92
N THR A 88 -13.66 -22.17 -14.35
CA THR A 88 -13.64 -22.56 -15.77
C THR A 88 -14.82 -22.02 -16.56
N ASP A 89 -16.02 -22.02 -15.97
CA ASP A 89 -17.27 -21.83 -16.72
C ASP A 89 -17.96 -20.48 -16.51
N ILE A 90 -17.73 -19.82 -15.37
CA ILE A 90 -18.48 -18.62 -14.95
C ILE A 90 -17.60 -17.39 -14.88
N ARG A 91 -16.37 -17.50 -14.37
CA ARG A 91 -15.46 -16.37 -14.12
C ARG A 91 -15.28 -15.46 -15.34
N HIS A 92 -15.11 -16.02 -16.53
CA HIS A 92 -14.97 -15.24 -17.76
C HIS A 92 -16.24 -14.46 -18.13
N LEU A 93 -17.42 -15.01 -17.86
CA LEU A 93 -18.70 -14.32 -18.06
C LEU A 93 -18.90 -13.18 -17.07
N VAL A 94 -18.18 -13.16 -15.95
CA VAL A 94 -18.20 -12.05 -15.00
C VAL A 94 -17.14 -11.01 -15.33
N TYR A 95 -15.91 -11.43 -15.58
CA TYR A 95 -14.78 -10.52 -15.75
C TYR A 95 -14.70 -9.88 -17.14
N ASP A 96 -14.97 -10.61 -18.22
CA ASP A 96 -14.76 -10.09 -19.58
C ASP A 96 -15.66 -8.88 -19.91
N PRO A 97 -16.95 -8.87 -19.55
CA PRO A 97 -17.79 -7.68 -19.72
C PRO A 97 -17.29 -6.48 -18.92
N CYS A 98 -16.76 -6.71 -17.72
CA CYS A 98 -16.16 -5.67 -16.90
C CYS A 98 -14.91 -5.09 -17.54
N GLU A 99 -14.00 -5.95 -17.94
CA GLU A 99 -12.76 -5.57 -18.61
C GLU A 99 -13.05 -4.76 -19.89
N ALA A 100 -14.01 -5.20 -20.69
CA ALA A 100 -14.45 -4.49 -21.88
C ALA A 100 -15.06 -3.11 -21.55
N PHE A 101 -15.88 -3.02 -20.50
CA PHE A 101 -16.45 -1.74 -20.06
C PHE A 101 -15.35 -0.75 -19.65
N PHE A 102 -14.38 -1.15 -18.83
CA PHE A 102 -13.33 -0.24 -18.37
C PHE A 102 -12.30 0.09 -19.46
N LYS A 103 -12.10 -0.77 -20.47
CA LYS A 103 -11.21 -0.51 -21.61
C LYS A 103 -11.85 0.30 -22.75
N ASP A 104 -13.17 0.44 -22.75
CA ASP A 104 -13.88 1.22 -23.77
C ASP A 104 -13.69 2.73 -23.53
N LEU A 105 -12.88 3.36 -24.40
CA LEU A 105 -12.57 4.80 -24.36
C LEU A 105 -13.80 5.70 -24.59
N GLN A 106 -14.95 5.15 -25.02
CA GLN A 106 -16.19 5.91 -25.14
C GLN A 106 -16.89 6.12 -23.79
N ASN A 107 -16.53 5.33 -22.77
CA ASN A 107 -17.03 5.55 -21.42
C ASN A 107 -16.24 6.71 -20.80
N LEU A 108 -16.76 7.92 -20.97
CA LEU A 108 -16.18 9.13 -20.38
C LEU A 108 -16.44 9.13 -18.86
N ASP A 109 -15.57 9.81 -18.10
CA ASP A 109 -15.69 9.99 -16.64
C ASP A 109 -15.62 8.70 -15.80
N ILE A 110 -14.90 7.67 -16.28
CA ILE A 110 -14.56 6.48 -15.48
C ILE A 110 -13.05 6.34 -15.29
N ASP A 111 -12.65 5.69 -14.20
CA ASP A 111 -11.27 5.26 -14.03
C ASP A 111 -11.01 4.02 -14.89
N HIS A 112 -10.43 4.20 -16.07
CA HIS A 112 -10.07 3.09 -16.98
C HIS A 112 -9.05 2.11 -16.37
N TYR A 113 -8.35 2.49 -15.30
CA TYR A 113 -7.37 1.65 -14.61
C TYR A 113 -7.98 0.90 -13.42
N ARG A 114 -9.29 0.98 -13.20
CA ARG A 114 -9.98 0.26 -12.11
C ARG A 114 -9.68 -1.24 -12.14
N MET A 115 -9.68 -1.83 -13.34
CA MET A 115 -9.39 -3.25 -13.59
C MET A 115 -7.92 -3.55 -13.92
N TRP A 116 -7.03 -2.55 -13.84
CA TRP A 116 -5.60 -2.70 -14.16
C TRP A 116 -4.95 -3.82 -13.35
N GLY A 117 -4.22 -4.70 -14.00
CA GLY A 117 -3.45 -5.75 -13.31
C GLY A 117 -4.31 -6.75 -12.52
N ASN A 118 -5.59 -6.93 -12.85
CA ASN A 118 -6.39 -7.98 -12.23
C ASN A 118 -5.74 -9.36 -12.51
N GLY A 119 -5.76 -10.27 -11.53
CA GLY A 119 -5.04 -11.54 -11.71
C GLY A 119 -5.71 -12.47 -12.73
N TYR A 120 -6.94 -12.19 -13.16
CA TYR A 120 -7.66 -13.02 -14.13
C TYR A 120 -7.13 -12.81 -15.57
N ASP A 121 -6.69 -11.61 -15.94
CA ASP A 121 -5.95 -11.39 -17.20
C ASP A 121 -4.68 -12.25 -17.24
N PHE A 122 -3.98 -12.41 -16.12
CA PHE A 122 -2.84 -13.31 -16.02
C PHE A 122 -3.25 -14.79 -16.23
N GLU A 123 -4.37 -15.22 -15.63
CA GLU A 123 -4.89 -16.58 -15.78
C GLU A 123 -5.29 -16.93 -17.23
N LYS A 124 -5.93 -16.00 -17.97
CA LYS A 124 -6.23 -16.18 -19.40
C LYS A 124 -4.98 -16.44 -20.25
N ARG A 125 -3.86 -15.80 -19.91
CA ARG A 125 -2.60 -15.89 -20.67
C ARG A 125 -1.83 -17.19 -20.37
N LYS A 126 -2.27 -17.99 -19.40
CA LYS A 126 -1.66 -19.28 -19.00
C LYS A 126 -1.59 -20.30 -20.15
N ASP A 127 -2.53 -20.23 -21.09
CA ASP A 127 -2.58 -21.11 -22.26
C ASP A 127 -1.58 -20.70 -23.38
N ALA A 128 -0.96 -19.53 -23.27
CA ALA A 128 -0.08 -18.95 -24.27
C ALA A 128 1.42 -19.16 -23.98
N LYS A 129 1.88 -20.40 -23.74
CA LYS A 129 3.32 -20.81 -23.75
C LYS A 129 4.34 -19.95 -22.95
N GLU A 130 3.92 -18.96 -22.16
CA GLU A 130 4.80 -18.14 -21.34
C GLU A 130 4.91 -18.73 -19.94
N ASP A 131 6.13 -18.72 -19.44
CA ASP A 131 6.59 -19.47 -18.28
C ASP A 131 6.01 -18.91 -16.96
N VAL A 132 4.83 -19.40 -16.60
CA VAL A 132 4.10 -19.09 -15.35
C VAL A 132 4.96 -19.39 -14.11
N ASN A 133 5.85 -20.38 -14.20
CA ASN A 133 6.79 -20.71 -13.13
C ASN A 133 7.96 -19.71 -13.07
N ALA A 134 8.50 -19.26 -14.21
CA ALA A 134 9.48 -18.16 -14.21
C ALA A 134 8.86 -16.83 -13.76
N ALA A 135 7.62 -16.53 -14.17
CA ALA A 135 6.89 -15.36 -13.72
C ALA A 135 6.62 -15.39 -12.21
N ALA A 136 6.31 -16.57 -11.65
CA ALA A 136 6.14 -16.77 -10.21
C ALA A 136 7.46 -16.73 -9.41
N MET A 137 8.56 -17.20 -9.99
CA MET A 137 9.90 -17.13 -9.39
C MET A 137 10.52 -15.71 -9.44
N LEU A 138 10.04 -14.84 -10.32
CA LEU A 138 10.42 -13.41 -10.38
C LEU A 138 9.60 -12.53 -9.42
N ILE A 139 8.71 -13.12 -8.61
CA ILE A 139 7.83 -12.35 -7.72
C ILE A 139 8.61 -11.85 -6.51
N ARG A 140 8.97 -10.57 -6.61
CA ARG A 140 9.49 -9.76 -5.51
C ARG A 140 8.53 -9.79 -4.32
N ARG A 141 9.04 -10.18 -3.16
CA ARG A 141 8.31 -10.24 -1.88
C ARG A 141 8.44 -8.97 -1.03
N SER A 142 9.26 -8.03 -1.50
CA SER A 142 9.59 -6.75 -0.88
C SER A 142 9.80 -5.73 -2.00
N LEU A 143 9.67 -4.45 -1.69
CA LEU A 143 10.11 -3.39 -2.58
C LEU A 143 11.63 -3.35 -2.62
N SER A 144 12.19 -2.94 -3.76
CA SER A 144 13.61 -2.58 -3.80
C SER A 144 13.82 -1.22 -3.15
N VAL A 145 15.05 -0.95 -2.72
CA VAL A 145 15.43 0.32 -2.08
C VAL A 145 15.01 1.55 -2.90
N LYS A 146 15.24 1.54 -4.22
CA LYS A 146 14.80 2.61 -5.12
C LYS A 146 13.29 2.84 -5.06
N GLU A 147 12.52 1.77 -4.97
CA GLU A 147 11.06 1.84 -4.96
C GLU A 147 10.53 2.31 -3.61
N GLU A 148 11.21 1.96 -2.52
CA GLU A 148 10.89 2.45 -1.20
C GLU A 148 11.13 3.94 -1.07
N LEU A 149 12.20 4.46 -1.68
CA LEU A 149 12.45 5.90 -1.75
C LEU A 149 11.35 6.62 -2.52
N LEU A 150 10.87 6.04 -3.63
CA LEU A 150 9.73 6.57 -4.40
C LEU A 150 8.42 6.52 -3.59
N VAL A 151 8.20 5.46 -2.80
CA VAL A 151 7.06 5.36 -1.88
C VAL A 151 7.18 6.41 -0.78
N CYS A 152 8.34 6.54 -0.15
CA CYS A 152 8.59 7.54 0.88
C CYS A 152 8.31 8.94 0.36
N ASP A 153 8.89 9.31 -0.79
CA ASP A 153 8.67 10.61 -1.45
C ASP A 153 7.19 10.91 -1.68
N ALA A 154 6.43 9.93 -2.19
CA ALA A 154 5.00 10.06 -2.41
C ALA A 154 4.17 10.21 -1.13
N LEU A 155 4.72 9.83 0.02
CA LEU A 155 4.05 9.82 1.32
C LEU A 155 4.52 10.97 2.25
N LYS A 156 5.42 11.87 1.81
CA LYS A 156 6.04 12.87 2.71
C LYS A 156 5.15 14.04 3.10
N ASP A 157 4.15 14.41 2.30
CA ASP A 157 3.33 15.60 2.58
C ASP A 157 2.26 15.29 3.65
N PRO A 158 2.39 15.80 4.88
CA PRO A 158 1.44 15.52 5.94
C PRO A 158 0.22 16.42 5.88
N GLU A 159 0.28 17.61 5.28
CA GLU A 159 -0.74 18.65 5.47
C GLU A 159 -1.78 18.63 4.36
N THR A 160 -1.36 18.38 3.12
CA THR A 160 -2.27 18.45 1.96
C THR A 160 -2.57 17.10 1.32
N SER A 161 -1.83 16.05 1.68
CA SER A 161 -2.09 14.71 1.18
C SER A 161 -3.49 14.19 1.52
N GLN A 162 -4.00 13.37 0.60
CA GLN A 162 -5.20 12.58 0.81
C GLN A 162 -5.04 11.66 2.02
N GLY A 163 -6.10 11.50 2.82
CA GLY A 163 -6.03 10.70 4.03
C GLY A 163 -5.77 9.22 3.78
N GLU A 164 -6.03 8.72 2.57
CA GLU A 164 -5.59 7.40 2.13
C GLU A 164 -4.06 7.27 2.19
N LEU A 165 -3.31 8.28 1.74
CA LEU A 165 -1.85 8.25 1.78
C LEU A 165 -1.34 8.22 3.22
N ILE A 166 -1.97 8.97 4.14
CA ILE A 166 -1.65 8.86 5.57
C ILE A 166 -1.88 7.43 6.07
N GLY A 167 -2.98 6.79 5.65
CA GLY A 167 -3.25 5.38 5.92
C GLY A 167 -2.19 4.43 5.36
N LEU A 168 -1.70 4.68 4.14
CA LEU A 168 -0.62 3.90 3.53
C LEU A 168 0.71 4.09 4.26
N THR A 169 1.02 5.31 4.74
CA THR A 169 2.21 5.56 5.57
C THR A 169 2.17 4.74 6.86
N LEU A 170 1.00 4.66 7.53
CA LEU A 170 0.83 3.79 8.69
C LEU A 170 1.17 2.34 8.32
N MET A 171 0.62 1.82 7.22
CA MET A 171 0.86 0.44 6.78
C MET A 171 2.34 0.18 6.47
N PHE A 172 2.97 1.10 5.73
CA PHE A 172 4.36 1.02 5.31
C PHE A 172 5.33 1.02 6.50
N CYS A 173 5.08 1.88 7.50
CA CYS A 173 5.97 2.08 8.64
C CYS A 173 5.70 1.14 9.83
N SER A 174 4.49 0.56 9.94
CA SER A 174 4.07 -0.18 11.15
C SER A 174 3.44 -1.55 10.89
N ALA A 175 3.39 -1.99 9.62
CA ALA A 175 2.86 -3.29 9.21
C ALA A 175 1.41 -3.57 9.64
N VAL A 176 0.62 -2.52 9.88
CA VAL A 176 -0.82 -2.64 10.13
C VAL A 176 -1.55 -3.03 8.85
N ARG A 177 -2.68 -3.73 8.99
CA ARG A 177 -3.57 -4.08 7.86
C ARG A 177 -4.45 -2.90 7.46
N ASN A 178 -5.06 -2.92 6.28
CA ASN A 178 -5.97 -1.85 5.82
C ASN A 178 -7.05 -1.57 6.85
N ASN A 179 -7.76 -2.60 7.32
CA ASN A 179 -8.83 -2.41 8.29
C ASN A 179 -8.34 -1.91 9.66
N GLU A 180 -7.07 -2.18 10.02
CA GLU A 180 -6.43 -1.67 11.25
C GLU A 180 -6.05 -0.20 11.07
N ALA A 181 -5.42 0.17 9.94
CA ALA A 181 -5.10 1.55 9.58
C ALA A 181 -6.36 2.43 9.50
N CYS A 182 -7.40 1.95 8.81
CA CYS A 182 -8.72 2.59 8.76
C CYS A 182 -9.37 2.70 10.15
N GLY A 183 -9.12 1.74 11.05
CA GLY A 183 -9.70 1.70 12.39
C GLY A 183 -9.05 2.67 13.38
N LEU A 184 -7.86 3.20 13.09
CA LEU A 184 -7.12 4.06 14.01
C LEU A 184 -7.74 5.46 14.10
N ASN A 185 -7.87 5.96 15.32
CA ASN A 185 -8.23 7.35 15.62
C ASN A 185 -7.04 8.08 16.24
N TRP A 186 -7.04 9.40 16.20
CA TRP A 186 -5.97 10.21 16.79
C TRP A 186 -5.77 9.95 18.30
N GLY A 187 -6.84 9.66 19.06
CA GLY A 187 -6.75 9.28 20.47
C GLY A 187 -6.17 7.88 20.73
N GLY A 188 -5.97 7.09 19.67
CA GLY A 188 -5.27 5.81 19.70
C GLY A 188 -3.75 5.93 19.59
N ILE A 189 -3.21 7.10 19.26
CA ILE A 189 -1.78 7.40 19.27
C ILE A 189 -1.46 8.05 20.61
N ARG A 190 -0.65 7.40 21.44
CA ARG A 190 -0.40 7.81 22.82
C ARG A 190 1.08 7.84 23.13
N GLU A 191 1.46 8.80 23.96
CA GLU A 191 2.81 8.90 24.49
C GLU A 191 3.04 7.78 25.53
N MET A 192 4.26 7.26 25.57
CA MET A 192 4.75 6.38 26.62
C MET A 192 4.95 7.19 27.91
N GLN A 193 4.43 6.71 29.03
CA GLN A 193 4.58 7.35 30.34
C GLN A 193 6.00 7.27 30.89
N ASP A 194 6.65 6.11 30.71
CA ASP A 194 8.00 5.82 31.22
C ASP A 194 9.09 6.31 30.26
N HIS A 195 8.74 6.58 28.99
CA HIS A 195 9.65 7.08 27.95
C HIS A 195 9.07 8.33 27.25
N PRO A 196 9.08 9.52 27.88
CA PRO A 196 8.54 10.74 27.30
C PRO A 196 9.12 11.06 25.92
N GLY A 197 8.29 11.56 25.01
CA GLY A 197 8.62 11.80 23.60
C GLY A 197 8.52 10.55 22.71
N CYS A 198 8.40 9.34 23.28
CA CYS A 198 8.15 8.11 22.51
C CYS A 198 6.66 7.82 22.47
N TYR A 199 6.16 7.32 21.34
CA TYR A 199 4.72 7.07 21.15
C TYR A 199 4.43 5.64 20.70
N TYR A 200 3.21 5.18 20.97
CA TYR A 200 2.66 3.94 20.42
C TYR A 200 1.24 4.14 19.89
N MET A 201 0.86 3.30 18.92
CA MET A 201 -0.51 3.15 18.43
C MET A 201 -1.20 1.98 19.11
N GLN A 202 -2.41 2.20 19.61
CA GLN A 202 -3.29 1.16 20.12
C GLN A 202 -4.16 0.63 18.99
N ILE A 203 -3.83 -0.56 18.50
CA ILE A 203 -4.69 -1.31 17.59
C ILE A 203 -5.63 -2.13 18.45
N TYR A 204 -6.92 -1.79 18.49
CA TYR A 204 -7.94 -2.55 19.24
C TYR A 204 -9.29 -2.63 18.52
N GLN A 205 -9.43 -1.87 17.43
CA GLN A 205 -10.62 -1.81 16.59
C GLN A 205 -10.21 -1.82 15.12
N THR A 206 -11.12 -2.27 14.27
CA THR A 206 -10.94 -2.35 12.83
C THR A 206 -12.22 -1.90 12.12
N THR A 207 -12.13 -1.54 10.85
CA THR A 207 -13.33 -1.40 10.02
C THR A 207 -13.96 -2.75 9.71
N LYS A 208 -15.29 -2.78 9.58
CA LYS A 208 -16.02 -3.90 9.02
C LYS A 208 -15.66 -4.04 7.53
N ILE A 209 -15.80 -5.26 7.00
CA ILE A 209 -15.53 -5.54 5.59
C ILE A 209 -16.41 -4.62 4.73
N ALA A 210 -15.80 -3.96 3.74
CA ALA A 210 -16.46 -3.04 2.81
C ALA A 210 -17.27 -1.89 3.47
N SER A 211 -16.94 -1.51 4.71
CA SER A 211 -17.68 -0.48 5.45
C SER A 211 -16.74 0.42 6.26
N ASN A 212 -17.16 1.66 6.47
CA ASN A 212 -16.48 2.62 7.36
C ASN A 212 -16.87 2.43 8.84
N ALA A 213 -17.77 1.49 9.15
CA ALA A 213 -18.19 1.21 10.51
C ALA A 213 -17.11 0.42 11.27
N LEU A 214 -16.91 0.78 12.54
CA LEU A 214 -15.94 0.11 13.42
C LEU A 214 -16.49 -1.19 14.02
N LYS A 215 -15.58 -2.11 14.32
CA LYS A 215 -15.79 -3.27 15.18
C LYS A 215 -14.60 -3.44 16.12
N LEU A 216 -14.85 -3.91 17.35
CA LEU A 216 -13.79 -4.25 18.29
C LEU A 216 -13.06 -5.53 17.86
N GLY A 217 -11.76 -5.58 18.11
CA GLY A 217 -10.89 -6.68 17.72
C GLY A 217 -10.59 -6.72 16.22
N GLY A 218 -9.87 -7.76 15.81
CA GLY A 218 -9.52 -8.01 14.41
C GLY A 218 -9.67 -9.48 14.05
N LYS A 219 -9.10 -9.88 12.91
CA LYS A 219 -9.25 -11.25 12.36
C LYS A 219 -8.59 -12.31 13.24
N THR A 220 -7.51 -11.96 13.93
CA THR A 220 -6.81 -12.85 14.86
C THR A 220 -7.10 -12.48 16.31
N TYR A 221 -6.99 -13.46 17.21
CA TYR A 221 -7.04 -13.19 18.64
C TYR A 221 -6.04 -12.08 18.99
N ASN A 222 -4.83 -12.09 18.41
CA ASN A 222 -3.72 -11.15 18.65
C ASN A 222 -3.80 -9.82 17.88
N ALA A 223 -4.93 -9.52 17.24
CA ALA A 223 -5.10 -8.24 16.57
C ALA A 223 -5.01 -7.05 17.55
N PRO A 224 -5.56 -7.12 18.78
CA PRO A 224 -5.37 -6.08 19.78
C PRO A 224 -3.91 -6.03 20.27
N ARG A 225 -3.21 -4.92 20.02
CA ARG A 225 -1.79 -4.75 20.36
C ARG A 225 -1.39 -3.28 20.39
N GLN A 226 -0.25 -2.99 21.02
CA GLN A 226 0.43 -1.70 20.95
C GLN A 226 1.62 -1.78 20.00
N ILE A 227 1.70 -0.84 19.06
CA ILE A 227 2.79 -0.77 18.08
C ILE A 227 3.55 0.54 18.30
N PRO A 228 4.87 0.52 18.57
CA PRO A 228 5.64 1.75 18.67
C PRO A 228 5.56 2.57 17.37
N VAL A 229 5.52 3.89 17.49
CA VAL A 229 5.53 4.82 16.37
C VAL A 229 6.97 5.27 16.15
N ILE A 230 7.54 4.90 15.00
CA ILE A 230 8.87 5.35 14.59
C ILE A 230 8.92 6.86 14.39
N ASP A 231 10.11 7.46 14.56
CA ASP A 231 10.25 8.91 14.71
C ASP A 231 9.79 9.67 13.46
N CYS A 232 10.18 9.22 12.26
CA CYS A 232 9.77 9.86 11.01
C CYS A 232 8.24 9.78 10.77
N LEU A 233 7.59 8.69 11.19
CA LEU A 233 6.13 8.56 11.15
C LEU A 233 5.49 9.48 12.19
N LEU A 234 6.05 9.56 13.39
CA LEU A 234 5.55 10.41 14.45
C LEU A 234 5.55 11.89 14.02
N ASP A 235 6.65 12.37 13.44
CA ASP A 235 6.77 13.74 12.94
C ASP A 235 5.68 14.06 11.91
N LEU A 236 5.46 13.15 10.96
CA LEU A 236 4.41 13.29 9.95
C LEU A 236 3.01 13.32 10.59
N LEU A 237 2.73 12.40 11.50
CA LEU A 237 1.44 12.32 12.19
C LEU A 237 1.19 13.54 13.07
N GLN A 238 2.21 14.07 13.74
CA GLN A 238 2.11 15.28 14.55
C GLN A 238 1.85 16.51 13.67
N LYS A 239 2.58 16.68 12.56
CA LYS A 239 2.30 17.77 11.59
C LYS A 239 0.86 17.72 11.09
N ARG A 240 0.37 16.53 10.71
CA ARG A 240 -1.04 16.33 10.32
C ARG A 240 -2.00 16.69 11.46
N LYS A 241 -1.75 16.20 12.67
CA LYS A 241 -2.63 16.46 13.83
C LYS A 241 -2.68 17.95 14.17
N SER A 242 -1.55 18.65 14.10
CA SER A 242 -1.47 20.10 14.30
C SER A 242 -2.25 20.86 13.24
N PHE A 243 -2.03 20.56 11.96
CA PHE A 243 -2.79 21.14 10.85
C PHE A 243 -4.30 20.97 11.05
N LEU A 244 -4.76 19.77 11.40
CA LEU A 244 -6.19 19.52 11.65
C LEU A 244 -6.71 20.29 12.86
N THR A 245 -5.91 20.39 13.94
CA THR A 245 -6.29 21.13 15.16
C THR A 245 -6.43 22.62 14.89
N GLU A 246 -5.58 23.18 14.02
CA GLU A 246 -5.63 24.61 13.63
C GLU A 246 -6.79 24.92 12.67
N ASN A 247 -7.16 23.97 11.82
CA ASN A 247 -8.13 24.19 10.73
C ASN A 247 -9.54 23.67 11.03
N ILE A 248 -9.74 22.89 12.10
CA ILE A 248 -11.05 22.31 12.45
C ILE A 248 -11.50 22.80 13.83
N SER A 249 -12.70 23.38 13.87
CA SER A 249 -13.36 23.74 15.12
C SER A 249 -14.28 22.61 15.60
N PHE A 250 -14.22 22.30 16.90
CA PHE A 250 -15.06 21.28 17.52
C PHE A 250 -16.24 21.90 18.30
N PRO A 251 -17.44 21.29 18.28
CA PRO A 251 -17.78 20.02 17.64
C PRO A 251 -17.81 20.11 16.11
N TYR A 252 -17.18 19.14 15.44
CA TYR A 252 -17.10 19.06 13.99
C TYR A 252 -18.12 18.05 13.47
N THR A 253 -18.91 18.44 12.47
CA THR A 253 -19.89 17.54 11.83
C THR A 253 -19.38 17.19 10.44
N ALA A 254 -19.12 15.90 10.21
CA ALA A 254 -18.69 15.39 8.91
C ALA A 254 -19.85 15.34 7.91
N GLU A 255 -19.51 15.13 6.64
CA GLU A 255 -20.46 15.09 5.52
C GLU A 255 -21.53 14.00 5.66
N ASP A 256 -21.21 12.91 6.35
CA ASP A 256 -22.13 11.81 6.64
C ASP A 256 -23.01 12.05 7.89
N GLY A 257 -22.89 13.23 8.51
CA GLY A 257 -23.62 13.62 9.72
C GLY A 257 -22.98 13.15 11.02
N THR A 258 -21.83 12.46 10.98
CA THR A 258 -21.08 12.06 12.18
C THR A 258 -20.56 13.30 12.91
N VAL A 259 -20.80 13.38 14.22
CA VAL A 259 -20.36 14.50 15.06
C VAL A 259 -19.17 14.09 15.92
N TYR A 260 -18.07 14.81 15.78
CA TYR A 260 -16.84 14.66 16.55
C TYR A 260 -16.73 15.77 17.59
N ARG A 261 -16.42 15.43 18.84
CA ARG A 261 -16.26 16.37 19.96
C ARG A 261 -14.83 16.85 20.15
N SER A 262 -13.87 16.09 19.66
CA SER A 262 -12.45 16.43 19.66
C SER A 262 -11.74 15.72 18.51
N ILE A 263 -10.50 16.16 18.25
CA ILE A 263 -9.65 15.52 17.24
C ILE A 263 -9.39 14.04 17.56
N ASP A 264 -9.35 13.67 18.84
CA ASP A 264 -9.04 12.31 19.28
C ASP A 264 -10.09 11.27 18.84
N GLU A 265 -11.32 11.72 18.53
CA GLU A 265 -12.39 10.88 18.01
C GLU A 265 -12.32 10.69 16.48
N MET A 266 -11.62 11.58 15.78
CA MET A 266 -11.52 11.56 14.32
C MET A 266 -10.61 10.42 13.81
N PRO A 267 -10.88 9.87 12.61
CA PRO A 267 -10.02 8.87 12.00
C PRO A 267 -8.66 9.46 11.60
N VAL A 268 -7.60 8.66 11.69
CA VAL A 268 -6.28 9.03 11.13
C VAL A 268 -6.30 8.88 9.61
N ALA A 269 -6.81 7.75 9.11
CA ALA A 269 -7.02 7.51 7.68
C ALA A 269 -8.44 7.92 7.27
N CYS A 270 -8.55 9.07 6.61
CA CYS A 270 -9.82 9.63 6.12
C CYS A 270 -9.92 9.58 4.58
N HIS A 271 -11.14 9.61 4.05
CA HIS A 271 -11.37 9.55 2.60
C HIS A 271 -11.06 10.91 1.95
N GLY A 272 -10.05 10.96 1.09
CA GLY A 272 -9.59 12.18 0.44
C GLY A 272 -9.24 13.27 1.46
N SER A 273 -9.81 14.46 1.27
CA SER A 273 -9.67 15.61 2.19
C SER A 273 -10.85 15.75 3.15
N SER A 274 -11.80 14.80 3.15
CA SER A 274 -12.95 14.80 4.05
C SER A 274 -12.53 14.19 5.39
N TYR A 275 -11.85 14.98 6.23
CA TYR A 275 -11.15 14.53 7.45
C TYR A 275 -12.02 13.77 8.47
N GLY A 276 -13.34 13.98 8.47
CA GLY A 276 -14.27 13.23 9.33
C GLY A 276 -14.80 11.93 8.74
N ILE A 277 -14.56 11.65 7.47
CA ILE A 277 -15.05 10.44 6.79
C ILE A 277 -13.95 9.39 6.84
N ARG A 278 -14.15 8.32 7.59
CA ARG A 278 -13.17 7.23 7.73
C ARG A 278 -13.00 6.47 6.42
N CYS A 279 -11.76 6.15 6.06
CA CYS A 279 -11.45 5.25 4.95
C CYS A 279 -12.08 3.86 5.17
N THR A 280 -12.56 3.26 4.09
CA THR A 280 -12.78 1.82 4.01
C THR A 280 -11.48 1.12 3.59
N SER A 281 -11.40 -0.20 3.78
CA SER A 281 -10.26 -0.99 3.27
C SER A 281 -10.06 -0.84 1.77
N ARG A 282 -11.17 -0.65 1.03
CA ARG A 282 -11.16 -0.43 -0.41
C ARG A 282 -10.49 0.89 -0.78
N ASN A 283 -10.76 1.97 -0.04
CA ASN A 283 -10.12 3.26 -0.31
C ASN A 283 -8.59 3.13 -0.22
N LEU A 284 -8.08 2.43 0.81
CA LEU A 284 -6.65 2.17 0.93
C LEU A 284 -6.13 1.27 -0.20
N SER A 285 -6.82 0.17 -0.51
CA SER A 285 -6.44 -0.71 -1.65
C SER A 285 -6.31 0.06 -2.97
N ASP A 286 -7.29 0.90 -3.29
CA ASP A 286 -7.31 1.70 -4.52
C ASP A 286 -6.17 2.73 -4.55
N ALA A 287 -6.00 3.48 -3.46
CA ALA A 287 -4.90 4.46 -3.34
C ALA A 287 -3.53 3.78 -3.44
N SER A 288 -3.40 2.60 -2.85
CA SER A 288 -2.16 1.83 -2.89
C SER A 288 -1.86 1.32 -4.29
N LYS A 289 -2.87 0.81 -5.01
CA LYS A 289 -2.73 0.40 -6.41
C LYS A 289 -2.25 1.56 -7.29
N ASN A 290 -2.81 2.75 -7.09
CA ASN A 290 -2.37 3.96 -7.77
C ASN A 290 -0.93 4.34 -7.39
N LEU A 291 -0.55 4.26 -6.11
CA LEU A 291 0.83 4.48 -5.65
C LEU A 291 1.82 3.56 -6.39
N LEU A 292 1.53 2.26 -6.47
CA LEU A 292 2.40 1.30 -7.17
C LEU A 292 2.50 1.57 -8.68
N ARG A 293 1.36 1.85 -9.32
CA ARG A 293 1.32 2.12 -10.77
C ARG A 293 2.03 3.42 -11.12
N GLU A 294 1.73 4.49 -10.38
CA GLU A 294 2.09 5.84 -10.78
C GLU A 294 3.41 6.33 -10.21
N LYS A 295 3.74 5.92 -8.98
CA LYS A 295 4.98 6.36 -8.30
C LYS A 295 6.07 5.31 -8.42
N VAL A 296 5.76 4.06 -8.07
CA VAL A 296 6.72 2.94 -8.16
C VAL A 296 6.92 2.46 -9.60
N LYS A 297 6.00 2.80 -10.52
CA LYS A 297 6.04 2.39 -11.93
C LYS A 297 6.03 0.86 -12.11
N MET A 298 5.35 0.15 -11.21
CA MET A 298 5.13 -1.30 -11.36
C MET A 298 4.36 -1.59 -12.65
N SER A 299 4.80 -2.60 -13.41
CA SER A 299 4.11 -2.97 -14.63
C SER A 299 2.82 -3.74 -14.35
N GLU A 300 1.87 -3.68 -15.29
CA GLU A 300 0.59 -4.38 -15.19
C GLU A 300 0.77 -5.89 -15.06
N LYS A 301 1.74 -6.45 -15.81
CA LYS A 301 2.05 -7.89 -15.80
C LYS A 301 2.55 -8.36 -14.44
N GLU A 302 3.40 -7.56 -13.79
CA GLU A 302 3.91 -7.87 -12.46
C GLU A 302 2.79 -7.83 -11.41
N TYR A 303 1.97 -6.78 -11.43
CA TYR A 303 0.85 -6.65 -10.50
C TYR A 303 -0.17 -7.78 -10.67
N ALA A 304 -0.49 -8.15 -11.92
CA ALA A 304 -1.38 -9.27 -12.22
C ALA A 304 -0.82 -10.62 -11.77
N GLY A 305 0.49 -10.85 -11.93
CA GLY A 305 1.16 -12.05 -11.42
C GLY A 305 1.10 -12.16 -9.89
N LEU A 306 1.33 -11.05 -9.18
CA LEU A 306 1.18 -10.97 -7.73
C LEU A 306 -0.27 -11.24 -7.28
N SER A 307 -1.25 -10.63 -7.96
CA SER A 307 -2.67 -10.82 -7.66
C SER A 307 -3.08 -12.29 -7.85
N TYR A 308 -2.61 -12.91 -8.93
CA TYR A 308 -2.82 -14.33 -9.18
C TYR A 308 -2.21 -15.23 -8.09
N LEU A 309 -0.97 -14.97 -7.66
CA LEU A 309 -0.34 -15.77 -6.60
C LEU A 309 -1.06 -15.64 -5.27
N LEU A 310 -1.38 -14.42 -4.83
CA LEU A 310 -2.11 -14.23 -3.58
C LEU A 310 -3.42 -14.99 -3.61
N ARG A 311 -4.16 -14.96 -4.73
CA ARG A 311 -5.38 -15.75 -4.88
C ARG A 311 -5.14 -17.26 -4.79
N GLN A 312 -4.01 -17.78 -5.29
CA GLN A 312 -3.67 -19.20 -5.09
C GLN A 312 -3.24 -19.55 -3.66
N GLU A 313 -2.48 -18.68 -2.98
CA GLU A 313 -2.11 -18.88 -1.57
C GLU A 313 -3.35 -18.84 -0.67
N ASN A 314 -4.35 -18.01 -1.00
CA ASN A 314 -5.66 -17.97 -0.35
C ASN A 314 -6.41 -19.32 -0.42
N ASP A 315 -6.02 -20.20 -1.35
CA ASP A 315 -6.70 -21.46 -1.62
C ASP A 315 -6.05 -22.66 -0.94
N ALA A 316 -4.82 -22.49 -0.45
CA ALA A 316 -4.01 -23.56 0.13
C ALA A 316 -4.02 -23.59 1.67
N GLU A 317 -4.34 -22.48 2.34
CA GLU A 317 -4.33 -22.36 3.80
C GLU A 317 -5.65 -21.84 4.37
N ASP A 318 -6.23 -22.58 5.32
CA ASP A 318 -7.31 -22.13 6.20
C ASP A 318 -6.76 -21.11 7.23
N GLY A 319 -6.41 -19.90 6.77
CA GLY A 319 -6.00 -18.83 7.68
C GLY A 319 -5.12 -17.73 7.08
N LEU A 320 -5.38 -16.49 7.53
CA LEU A 320 -4.49 -15.30 7.44
C LEU A 320 -4.01 -14.82 6.06
N VAL A 321 -4.72 -15.12 4.98
CA VAL A 321 -4.23 -14.69 3.67
C VAL A 321 -4.60 -13.24 3.31
N GLU A 322 -3.61 -12.50 2.80
CA GLU A 322 -3.77 -11.16 2.25
C GLU A 322 -4.51 -11.22 0.92
N LYS A 323 -5.52 -10.36 0.75
CA LYS A 323 -6.38 -10.36 -0.43
C LYS A 323 -6.00 -9.31 -1.48
N ASP A 324 -5.06 -8.44 -1.13
CA ASP A 324 -4.69 -7.27 -1.92
C ASP A 324 -3.17 -7.22 -2.09
N VAL A 325 -2.73 -7.19 -3.36
CA VAL A 325 -1.30 -7.16 -3.75
C VAL A 325 -0.54 -6.06 -3.05
N THR A 326 -1.17 -4.90 -2.92
CA THR A 326 -0.46 -3.73 -2.47
C THR A 326 -0.31 -3.71 -0.95
N THR A 327 -1.37 -4.09 -0.26
CA THR A 327 -1.39 -4.32 1.19
C THR A 327 -0.37 -5.37 1.56
N TYR A 328 -0.32 -6.46 0.78
CA TYR A 328 0.69 -7.50 0.93
C TYR A 328 2.09 -6.92 0.76
N LEU A 329 2.38 -6.17 -0.32
CA LEU A 329 3.71 -5.64 -0.55
C LEU A 329 4.17 -4.65 0.52
N LEU A 330 3.37 -3.63 0.89
CA LEU A 330 3.79 -2.65 1.90
C LEU A 330 4.00 -3.31 3.28
N ARG A 331 3.11 -4.21 3.66
CA ARG A 331 3.18 -4.91 4.95
C ARG A 331 4.30 -5.94 5.00
N ARG A 332 4.50 -6.69 3.91
CA ARG A 332 5.59 -7.68 3.78
C ARG A 332 6.95 -7.01 3.66
N ASN A 333 7.01 -5.83 3.07
CA ASN A 333 8.20 -5.00 3.03
C ASN A 333 8.67 -4.66 4.44
N MET A 334 7.78 -4.13 5.28
CA MET A 334 8.11 -3.85 6.68
C MET A 334 8.51 -5.12 7.44
N ALA A 335 7.81 -6.25 7.24
CA ALA A 335 8.18 -7.53 7.86
C ALA A 335 9.60 -7.99 7.49
N THR A 336 10.01 -7.78 6.24
CA THR A 336 11.36 -8.09 5.75
C THR A 336 12.39 -7.21 6.43
N HIS A 337 12.09 -5.93 6.63
CA HIS A 337 12.96 -5.01 7.38
C HIS A 337 13.09 -5.35 8.84
N LEU A 338 11.99 -5.67 9.53
CA LEU A 338 12.03 -6.08 10.94
C LEU A 338 12.99 -7.27 11.13
N TYR A 339 12.86 -8.30 10.28
CA TYR A 339 13.77 -9.44 10.30
C TYR A 339 15.22 -9.02 10.07
N THR A 340 15.45 -8.13 9.11
CA THR A 340 16.79 -7.71 8.72
C THR A 340 17.48 -6.81 9.75
N LEU A 341 16.71 -6.04 10.51
CA LEU A 341 17.17 -5.23 11.65
C LEU A 341 17.48 -6.07 12.91
N GLY A 342 17.37 -7.40 12.81
CA GLY A 342 17.64 -8.34 13.89
C GLY A 342 16.48 -8.49 14.88
N MET A 343 15.25 -8.10 14.51
CA MET A 343 14.07 -8.35 15.33
C MET A 343 13.81 -9.86 15.39
N SER A 344 13.47 -10.38 16.58
CA SER A 344 13.17 -11.80 16.72
C SER A 344 11.90 -12.17 15.95
N MET A 345 11.73 -13.46 15.63
CA MET A 345 10.51 -13.95 14.98
C MET A 345 9.27 -13.63 15.82
N LEU A 346 9.38 -13.78 17.15
CA LEU A 346 8.31 -13.49 18.09
C LEU A 346 7.92 -12.01 18.07
N ASP A 347 8.91 -11.12 18.18
CA ASP A 347 8.69 -9.67 18.15
C ASP A 347 8.08 -9.24 16.80
N SER A 348 8.57 -9.82 15.69
CA SER A 348 8.05 -9.58 14.34
C SER A 348 6.58 -10.04 14.21
N GLN A 349 6.26 -11.24 14.72
CA GLN A 349 4.90 -11.77 14.74
C GLN A 349 3.97 -10.92 15.61
N TYR A 350 4.48 -10.37 16.72
CA TYR A 350 3.75 -9.42 17.56
C TYR A 350 3.42 -8.15 16.79
N ILE A 351 4.39 -7.47 16.19
CA ILE A 351 4.16 -6.25 15.39
C ILE A 351 3.17 -6.52 14.25
N MET A 352 3.32 -7.67 13.58
CA MET A 352 2.39 -8.09 12.54
C MET A 352 1.01 -8.52 13.04
N GLY A 353 0.78 -8.74 14.34
CA GLY A 353 -0.49 -9.26 14.84
C GLY A 353 -0.83 -10.65 14.30
N HIS A 354 0.20 -11.51 14.16
CA HIS A 354 0.06 -12.93 13.83
C HIS A 354 -0.30 -13.75 15.08
N CYS A 355 -0.79 -14.97 14.87
CA CYS A 355 -0.94 -15.92 15.96
C CYS A 355 0.46 -16.26 16.49
N ILE A 356 0.64 -16.06 17.80
CA ILE A 356 1.87 -16.38 18.51
C ILE A 356 1.58 -17.65 19.30
N GLU A 357 2.07 -18.78 18.80
CA GLU A 357 1.88 -20.09 19.44
C GLU A 357 3.12 -20.47 20.26
N ASN A 358 2.92 -21.22 21.34
CA ASN A 358 3.99 -21.85 22.13
C ASN A 358 5.03 -20.88 22.75
N THR A 359 4.58 -19.72 23.23
CA THR A 359 5.43 -18.79 24.02
C THR A 359 5.04 -18.78 25.51
N PRO A 360 5.99 -18.67 26.45
CA PRO A 360 5.69 -18.45 27.86
C PRO A 360 5.15 -17.03 28.16
N LEU A 361 5.24 -16.10 27.19
CA LEU A 361 4.86 -14.70 27.35
C LEU A 361 3.36 -14.49 27.24
N LYS A 362 2.84 -13.60 28.10
CA LYS A 362 1.45 -13.15 28.15
C LYS A 362 1.29 -11.83 27.41
N ARG A 363 0.07 -11.51 27.00
CA ARG A 363 -0.26 -10.24 26.31
C ARG A 363 0.14 -8.98 27.06
N VAL A 364 0.04 -9.03 28.38
CA VAL A 364 0.43 -7.91 29.24
C VAL A 364 1.93 -7.62 29.15
N ASP A 365 2.75 -8.64 28.87
CA ASP A 365 4.19 -8.49 28.71
C ASP A 365 4.54 -7.71 27.44
N PHE A 366 3.64 -7.72 26.44
CA PHE A 366 3.77 -6.94 25.21
C PHE A 366 3.21 -5.52 25.32
N ALA A 367 2.52 -5.22 26.42
CA ALA A 367 2.01 -3.89 26.74
C ALA A 367 2.94 -3.10 27.66
N ASP A 368 4.07 -3.69 28.04
CA ASP A 368 5.13 -3.05 28.82
C ASP A 368 5.86 -2.00 27.97
N GLU A 369 5.98 -0.79 28.49
CA GLU A 369 6.61 0.32 27.77
C GLU A 369 8.11 0.12 27.58
N GLU A 370 8.81 -0.59 28.49
CA GLU A 370 10.21 -0.97 28.27
C GLU A 370 10.35 -1.92 27.07
N TYR A 371 9.41 -2.86 26.93
CA TYR A 371 9.36 -3.75 25.79
C TYR A 371 9.08 -2.97 24.49
N LEU A 372 8.10 -2.06 24.49
CA LEU A 372 7.78 -1.22 23.35
C LEU A 372 8.95 -0.30 22.96
N TYR A 373 9.62 0.31 23.93
CA TYR A 373 10.78 1.16 23.71
C TYR A 373 11.97 0.37 23.12
N ARG A 374 12.19 -0.88 23.55
CA ARG A 374 13.17 -1.78 22.94
C ARG A 374 12.85 -2.03 21.46
N LEU A 375 11.59 -2.29 21.11
CA LEU A 375 11.17 -2.49 19.72
C LEU A 375 11.34 -1.21 18.90
N LEU A 376 10.96 -0.05 19.45
CA LEU A 376 11.14 1.26 18.82
C LEU A 376 12.60 1.50 18.42
N LYS A 377 13.54 1.27 19.36
CA LYS A 377 14.98 1.39 19.09
C LYS A 377 15.49 0.47 17.99
N ILE A 378 14.87 -0.68 17.75
CA ILE A 378 15.22 -1.56 16.64
C ILE A 378 14.67 -0.99 15.34
N MET A 379 13.39 -0.60 15.33
CA MET A 379 12.73 -0.05 14.15
C MET A 379 13.37 1.26 13.67
N ASN A 380 13.78 2.16 14.57
CA ASN A 380 14.46 3.42 14.23
C ASN A 380 15.88 3.23 13.68
N LYS A 381 16.44 2.01 13.68
CA LYS A 381 17.72 1.74 12.99
C LYS A 381 17.58 1.62 11.48
N HIS A 382 16.36 1.52 10.98
CA HIS A 382 16.12 1.45 9.55
C HIS A 382 16.62 2.73 8.86
N PRO A 383 17.38 2.66 7.75
CA PRO A 383 17.97 3.85 7.13
C PRO A 383 16.94 4.93 6.74
N LEU A 384 15.75 4.54 6.26
CA LEU A 384 14.66 5.49 5.97
C LEU A 384 14.15 6.26 7.19
N ASN A 385 14.43 5.78 8.39
CA ASN A 385 14.04 6.42 9.65
C ASN A 385 15.18 7.31 10.20
N GLN A 386 16.38 7.19 9.63
CA GLN A 386 17.59 7.93 10.03
C GLN A 386 17.97 9.02 9.02
N ALA A 387 17.13 9.26 8.00
CA ALA A 387 17.36 10.33 7.04
C ALA A 387 17.12 11.69 7.71
N GLU A 388 18.12 12.15 8.44
CA GLU A 388 18.19 13.50 9.02
C GLU A 388 18.76 14.46 7.96
N ASP A 389 18.13 15.63 7.81
CA ASP A 389 18.76 16.79 7.18
C ASP A 389 19.94 17.24 8.06
N HIS A 390 21.15 16.75 7.76
CA HIS A 390 22.33 17.12 8.56
C HIS A 390 22.72 18.56 8.27
N THR A 391 22.34 19.49 9.15
CA THR A 391 22.74 20.90 9.05
C THR A 391 24.04 21.16 9.83
N TYR A 392 25.14 21.41 9.13
CA TYR A 392 26.44 21.70 9.75
C TYR A 392 26.74 23.20 9.77
N LYS A 393 26.99 23.78 10.95
CA LYS A 393 27.55 25.14 11.11
C LYS A 393 29.08 25.09 11.14
N LEU A 394 29.72 25.74 10.17
CA LEU A 394 31.16 25.58 9.92
C LEU A 394 31.98 26.83 10.26
N ASN A 395 33.17 26.59 10.82
CA ASN A 395 34.13 27.64 11.21
C ASN A 395 35.45 27.61 10.42
N SER A 396 35.70 26.65 9.49
CA SER A 396 36.82 26.72 8.50
C SER A 396 37.03 25.46 7.62
N SER A 397 36.77 24.24 8.13
CA SER A 397 36.95 23.00 7.35
C SER A 397 35.96 21.91 7.74
N LEU A 398 35.53 21.11 6.76
CA LEU A 398 34.65 19.96 6.94
C LEU A 398 35.22 18.70 6.28
N HIS A 399 35.08 17.56 6.95
CA HIS A 399 35.40 16.26 6.40
C HIS A 399 34.13 15.40 6.37
N ILE A 400 33.77 14.94 5.18
CA ILE A 400 32.60 14.08 4.94
C ILE A 400 33.13 12.76 4.36
N ASP A 401 32.83 11.64 5.02
CA ASP A 401 33.33 10.32 4.62
C ASP A 401 32.15 9.37 4.43
N ASN A 402 31.82 9.07 3.17
CA ASN A 402 30.78 8.10 2.80
C ASN A 402 29.37 8.40 3.36
N GLU A 403 29.04 9.69 3.55
CA GLU A 403 27.73 10.15 4.03
C GLU A 403 26.82 10.61 2.89
N PRO A 404 25.53 10.23 2.88
CA PRO A 404 24.54 10.68 1.91
C PRO A 404 23.80 11.95 2.39
N PHE A 405 23.25 12.73 1.45
CA PHE A 405 22.33 13.86 1.71
C PHE A 405 22.80 14.87 2.76
N VAL A 406 24.01 15.39 2.58
CA VAL A 406 24.56 16.41 3.47
C VAL A 406 24.16 17.81 2.99
N ASN A 407 23.31 18.48 3.77
CA ASN A 407 22.89 19.87 3.52
C ASN A 407 23.74 20.84 4.35
N LEU A 408 24.60 21.62 3.69
CA LEU A 408 25.51 22.54 4.40
C LEU A 408 24.94 23.95 4.47
N GLU A 409 24.69 24.45 5.68
CA GLU A 409 24.37 25.86 5.92
C GLU A 409 25.63 26.60 6.36
N ILE A 410 26.21 27.37 5.44
CA ILE A 410 27.46 28.10 5.69
C ILE A 410 27.14 29.54 6.10
N SER A 411 27.35 29.86 7.37
CA SER A 411 27.24 31.23 7.88
C SER A 411 28.63 31.83 8.15
N GLY A 412 29.17 32.65 7.24
CA GLY A 412 30.47 33.32 7.42
C GLY A 412 31.10 33.82 6.12
N SER A 413 32.15 34.65 6.21
CA SER A 413 32.81 35.30 5.06
C SER A 413 34.21 34.74 4.75
N ALA A 414 34.49 33.49 5.11
CA ALA A 414 35.82 32.88 4.98
C ALA A 414 35.84 31.77 3.92
N ASP A 415 36.99 31.60 3.26
CA ASP A 415 37.24 30.48 2.35
C ASP A 415 37.11 29.16 3.12
N LEU A 416 36.38 28.21 2.55
CA LEU A 416 36.00 26.97 3.21
C LEU A 416 36.52 25.77 2.43
N TYR A 417 37.21 24.86 3.13
CA TYR A 417 37.74 23.62 2.54
C TYR A 417 36.88 22.43 2.95
N ILE A 418 36.29 21.75 1.97
CA ILE A 418 35.46 20.56 2.17
C ILE A 418 36.19 19.36 1.54
N ASP A 419 36.60 18.39 2.36
CA ASP A 419 37.15 17.11 1.89
C ASP A 419 36.01 16.08 1.89
N VAL A 420 35.61 15.63 0.71
CA VAL A 420 34.59 14.59 0.54
C VAL A 420 35.27 13.32 0.05
N ARG A 421 35.20 12.27 0.87
CA ARG A 421 35.76 10.95 0.53
C ARG A 421 34.63 9.99 0.22
N ASN A 422 34.61 9.50 -1.02
CA ASN A 422 33.78 8.40 -1.43
C ASN A 422 34.65 7.14 -1.54
N ARG A 423 34.27 6.09 -0.80
CA ARG A 423 35.05 4.83 -0.74
C ARG A 423 34.61 3.83 -1.81
N GLU A 424 33.49 4.08 -2.48
CA GLU A 424 32.92 3.18 -3.49
C GLU A 424 33.38 3.53 -4.91
N LYS A 425 33.83 2.49 -5.64
CA LYS A 425 34.49 2.64 -6.94
C LYS A 425 33.45 2.91 -8.02
N ARG A 426 33.55 4.07 -8.71
CA ARG A 426 32.68 4.57 -9.81
C ARG A 426 31.44 5.37 -9.39
N ASP A 427 31.38 5.81 -8.14
CA ASP A 427 30.32 6.70 -7.71
C ASP A 427 30.59 8.16 -8.12
N THR A 428 29.56 8.90 -8.52
CA THR A 428 29.69 10.28 -9.02
C THR A 428 29.31 11.25 -7.91
N LEU A 429 30.29 11.99 -7.38
CA LEU A 429 30.04 13.06 -6.42
C LEU A 429 29.34 14.24 -7.12
N ARG A 430 28.10 14.54 -6.72
CA ARG A 430 27.35 15.71 -7.19
C ARG A 430 27.38 16.78 -6.10
N ILE A 431 27.98 17.93 -6.39
CA ILE A 431 28.03 19.10 -5.51
C ILE A 431 27.21 20.19 -6.18
N GLU A 432 26.15 20.67 -5.51
CA GLU A 432 25.27 21.72 -6.02
C GLU A 432 25.34 22.94 -5.08
N ASN A 433 25.57 24.13 -5.64
CA ASN A 433 25.40 25.38 -4.89
C ASN A 433 23.94 25.83 -5.02
N ILE A 434 23.25 25.99 -3.89
CA ILE A 434 21.84 26.35 -3.82
C ILE A 434 21.66 27.85 -3.46
N SER A 435 22.77 28.58 -3.24
CA SER A 435 22.74 30.02 -2.95
C SER A 435 22.61 30.88 -4.20
N ASP A 436 21.85 31.97 -4.10
CA ASP A 436 21.74 33.03 -5.12
C ASP A 436 22.98 33.97 -5.15
N ASP A 437 23.87 33.86 -4.16
CA ASP A 437 25.08 34.69 -4.05
C ASP A 437 26.25 34.13 -4.86
N GLN A 438 27.08 35.02 -5.45
CA GLN A 438 28.26 34.65 -6.22
C GLN A 438 29.31 33.95 -5.34
N THR A 439 29.26 32.62 -5.31
CA THR A 439 30.24 31.78 -4.62
C THR A 439 31.12 31.10 -5.67
N ASN A 440 32.45 31.25 -5.56
CA ASN A 440 33.40 30.53 -6.42
C ASN A 440 33.64 29.13 -5.84
N LEU A 441 33.39 28.08 -6.63
CA LEU A 441 33.58 26.68 -6.24
C LEU A 441 34.67 26.03 -7.10
N ASP A 442 35.76 25.59 -6.47
CA ASP A 442 36.82 24.81 -7.11
C ASP A 442 36.80 23.36 -6.61
N VAL A 443 36.73 22.39 -7.53
CA VAL A 443 36.67 20.95 -7.22
C VAL A 443 37.99 20.26 -7.63
N LEU A 444 38.62 19.55 -6.71
CA LEU A 444 39.89 18.82 -6.92
C LEU A 444 39.71 17.32 -6.67
N GLU A 445 39.84 16.49 -7.71
CA GLU A 445 39.65 15.03 -7.62
C GLU A 445 40.98 14.26 -7.49
N LYS A 446 41.03 13.23 -6.64
CA LYS A 446 42.16 12.29 -6.49
C LYS A 446 41.65 10.84 -6.43
N HIS A 447 42.12 9.96 -7.32
CA HIS A 447 41.78 8.54 -7.30
C HIS A 447 42.85 7.70 -6.59
N SER A 448 42.43 6.79 -5.70
CA SER A 448 43.29 5.75 -5.13
C SER A 448 42.71 4.35 -5.39
N SER A 449 43.57 3.38 -5.71
CA SER A 449 43.17 2.03 -6.13
C SER A 449 43.62 0.97 -5.13
N ARG A 450 42.71 0.52 -4.26
CA ARG A 450 42.84 -0.77 -3.56
C ARG A 450 41.47 -1.29 -3.12
N THR A 451 41.26 -2.59 -3.22
CA THR A 451 40.02 -3.28 -2.83
C THR A 451 40.44 -4.50 -2.01
N GLU A 452 40.16 -4.49 -0.71
CA GLU A 452 40.27 -5.67 0.16
C GLU A 452 38.86 -6.19 0.47
N GLN A 453 38.68 -7.51 0.48
CA GLN A 453 37.42 -8.16 0.84
C GLN A 453 37.27 -8.18 2.37
N SER A 454 36.12 -7.73 2.86
CA SER A 454 35.71 -7.80 4.27
C SER A 454 34.38 -8.53 4.42
N GLU A 455 34.13 -9.08 5.62
CA GLU A 455 32.84 -9.62 6.05
C GLU A 455 31.69 -8.62 5.81
N VAL A 456 30.56 -9.15 5.37
CA VAL A 456 29.38 -8.40 4.95
C VAL A 456 28.45 -8.20 6.14
N ASN A 457 28.45 -7.02 6.74
CA ASN A 457 27.41 -6.63 7.68
C ASN A 457 26.17 -6.24 6.88
N VAL A 458 25.11 -7.07 6.95
CA VAL A 458 23.86 -6.90 6.20
C VAL A 458 23.23 -5.53 6.44
N THR A 459 23.35 -4.97 7.65
CA THR A 459 22.83 -3.63 7.98
C THR A 459 23.60 -2.54 7.23
N ASP A 460 24.92 -2.69 7.11
CA ASP A 460 25.78 -1.73 6.42
C ASP A 460 25.61 -1.82 4.90
N GLU A 461 25.40 -3.01 4.33
CA GLU A 461 25.07 -3.16 2.91
C GLU A 461 23.72 -2.57 2.54
N ILE A 462 22.73 -2.68 3.44
CA ILE A 462 21.43 -2.04 3.22
C ILE A 462 21.57 -0.52 3.27
N ARG A 463 22.30 0.01 4.27
CA ARG A 463 22.64 1.44 4.32
C ARG A 463 23.30 1.91 3.02
N LYS A 464 24.31 1.20 2.52
CA LYS A 464 24.96 1.50 1.23
C LYS A 464 23.97 1.45 0.06
N ALA A 465 23.04 0.50 0.04
CA ALA A 465 22.04 0.41 -1.03
C ALA A 465 21.07 1.61 -1.05
N TYR A 466 20.68 2.14 0.12
CA TYR A 466 19.89 3.38 0.23
C TYR A 466 20.69 4.59 -0.27
N GLN A 467 21.99 4.64 0.04
CA GLN A 467 22.90 5.70 -0.42
C GLN A 467 23.04 5.73 -1.95
N ILE A 468 23.19 4.57 -2.60
CA ILE A 468 23.40 4.47 -4.07
C ILE A 468 22.12 4.79 -4.86
N SER A 469 20.94 4.41 -4.35
CA SER A 469 19.68 4.49 -5.10
C SER A 469 19.15 5.92 -5.26
N GLU A 470 19.41 6.81 -4.31
CA GLU A 470 18.99 8.21 -4.41
C GLU A 470 19.79 9.00 -5.47
N ALA A 471 21.03 8.59 -5.77
CA ALA A 471 21.85 9.18 -6.85
C ALA A 471 21.29 8.92 -8.27
N GLY A 472 20.48 7.87 -8.44
CA GLY A 472 19.92 7.43 -9.73
C GLY A 472 18.54 7.97 -10.09
N THR A 473 17.97 8.88 -9.30
CA THR A 473 16.57 9.35 -9.44
C THR A 473 16.44 10.79 -9.95
N LYS A 474 17.56 11.50 -10.17
CA LYS A 474 17.61 12.77 -10.91
C LYS A 474 18.11 12.55 -12.35
N GLN A 475 17.24 12.04 -13.22
CA GLN A 475 17.35 12.22 -14.69
C GLN A 475 16.03 12.75 -15.24
#